data_AF-A0A4U0XMS1-F1
#
_entry.id   AF-A0A4U0XMS1-F1
#
_cell.length_a   1.000
_cell.length_b   1.000
_cell.length_c   1.000
_cell.angle_alpha   90.00
_cell.angle_beta   90.00
_cell.angle_gamma   90.00
#
_symmetry.space_group_name_H-M   'P 1'
#
loop_
_entity.id
_entity.type
_entity.pdbx_description
1 polymer ?
#
loop_
_entity_poly.entity_id
_entity_poly.type
_entity_poly.pdbx_seq_one_letter_code
_entity_poly.pdbx_strand_id
1 'polypeptide(L)'
;MAEECKAKGCGNQLGPTDEPLGRTVFRGRLFEDYGSDPYLNGKLFSVAVNAVQSQDVIAIEKRFLGCQNNHTLNGLLKTELGFPGYVVPDFSVVTNNTRRDAGW
;
A
#
# COMPACT_ATOMS: atom_id res chain seq x y z
N MET A 1 10.50 13.05 -4.80
CA MET A 1 9.44 12.09 -5.22
C MET A 1 8.08 12.74 -5.22
N ALA A 2 7.55 13.16 -4.06
CA ALA A 2 6.22 13.79 -4.01
C ALA A 2 6.16 15.12 -4.76
N GLU A 3 7.22 15.95 -4.70
CA GLU A 3 7.34 17.17 -5.50
C GLU A 3 7.24 16.91 -7.01
N GLU A 4 7.85 15.83 -7.51
CA GLU A 4 7.77 15.45 -8.92
C GLU A 4 6.39 14.92 -9.31
N CYS A 5 5.74 14.13 -8.44
CA CYS A 5 4.35 13.70 -8.64
C CYS A 5 3.42 14.91 -8.69
N LYS A 6 3.57 15.86 -7.75
CA LYS A 6 2.81 17.12 -7.75
C LYS A 6 3.05 17.93 -9.02
N ALA A 7 4.31 18.09 -9.45
CA ALA A 7 4.66 18.81 -10.67
C ALA A 7 4.05 18.16 -11.93
N LYS A 8 3.86 16.83 -11.92
CA LYS A 8 3.20 16.08 -13.00
C LYS A 8 1.67 16.02 -12.88
N GLY A 9 1.07 16.70 -11.89
CA GLY A 9 -0.38 16.69 -11.65
C GLY A 9 -0.90 15.39 -11.03
N CYS A 10 -0.02 14.58 -10.45
CA CYS A 10 -0.37 13.34 -9.77
C CYS A 10 -0.83 13.67 -8.33
N GLY A 11 -2.09 13.34 -8.02
CA GLY A 11 -2.65 13.55 -6.67
C GLY A 11 -2.34 12.43 -5.69
N ASN A 12 -2.03 11.24 -6.20
CA ASN A 12 -1.79 10.02 -5.44
C ASN A 12 -0.46 9.40 -5.83
N GLN A 13 0.44 9.21 -4.87
CA GLN A 13 1.69 8.49 -5.07
C GLN A 13 1.52 7.04 -4.61
N LEU A 14 1.71 6.08 -5.51
CA LEU A 14 1.65 4.63 -5.22
C LEU A 14 2.90 4.16 -4.46
N GLY A 15 3.01 4.58 -3.21
CA GLY A 15 4.05 4.23 -2.25
C GLY A 15 3.95 5.14 -1.02
N PRO A 16 4.70 4.86 0.06
CA PRO A 16 5.78 3.87 0.17
C PRO A 16 5.30 2.41 0.28
N THR A 17 6.24 1.46 0.16
CA THR A 17 5.96 0.01 0.23
C THR A 17 6.55 -0.55 1.53
N ASP A 18 5.75 -1.25 2.33
CA ASP A 18 6.19 -2.02 3.51
C ASP A 18 6.03 -3.55 3.32
N GLU A 19 5.43 -3.97 2.20
CA GLU A 19 5.22 -5.37 1.84
C GLU A 19 5.67 -5.64 0.39
N PRO A 20 6.57 -6.60 0.15
CA PRO A 20 6.80 -7.81 0.93
C PRO A 20 7.81 -7.68 2.08
N LEU A 21 7.41 -8.03 3.31
CA LEU A 21 8.23 -7.94 4.54
C LEU A 21 9.44 -8.92 4.63
N GLY A 22 9.96 -9.46 3.53
CA GLY A 22 11.19 -10.24 3.62
C GLY A 22 11.11 -11.65 4.22
N ARG A 23 9.91 -12.24 4.39
CA ARG A 23 9.78 -13.62 4.92
C ARG A 23 10.63 -14.66 4.15
N THR A 24 10.80 -14.47 2.84
CA THR A 24 11.67 -15.29 2.01
C THR A 24 12.58 -14.39 1.18
N VAL A 25 13.88 -14.69 1.17
CA VAL A 25 14.89 -13.94 0.42
C VAL A 25 14.70 -13.98 -1.10
N PHE A 26 13.92 -14.94 -1.60
CA PHE A 26 13.64 -15.14 -3.02
C PHE A 26 12.46 -14.31 -3.56
N ARG A 27 11.82 -13.47 -2.73
CA ARG A 27 10.75 -12.60 -3.21
C ARG A 27 11.35 -11.49 -4.09
N GLY A 28 10.87 -11.37 -5.33
CA GLY A 28 11.45 -10.45 -6.32
C GLY A 28 11.20 -8.95 -6.08
N ARG A 29 10.41 -8.57 -5.08
CA ARG A 29 10.01 -7.17 -4.79
C ARG A 29 10.49 -6.66 -3.43
N LEU A 30 11.41 -7.38 -2.78
CA LEU A 30 11.98 -6.98 -1.49
C LEU A 30 12.68 -5.62 -1.55
N PHE A 31 13.20 -5.25 -2.73
CA PHE A 31 13.90 -3.98 -2.91
C PHE A 31 12.98 -2.75 -2.85
N GLU A 32 11.65 -2.92 -2.93
CA GLU A 32 10.70 -1.82 -2.77
C GLU A 32 10.46 -1.49 -1.29
N ASP A 33 10.73 -2.46 -0.41
CA ASP A 33 10.54 -2.38 1.03
C ASP A 33 11.82 -1.89 1.75
N TYR A 34 11.69 -1.48 3.01
CA TYR A 34 12.78 -1.04 3.86
C TYR A 34 13.49 -2.17 4.60
N GLY A 35 12.99 -3.40 4.52
CA GLY A 35 13.63 -4.61 5.03
C GLY A 35 12.70 -5.50 5.86
N SER A 36 13.20 -6.67 6.26
CA SER A 36 12.39 -7.69 6.93
C SER A 36 12.07 -7.42 8.39
N ASP A 37 12.63 -6.37 9.00
CA ASP A 37 12.37 -6.01 10.39
C ASP A 37 11.14 -5.10 10.49
N PRO A 38 10.03 -5.52 11.12
CA PRO A 38 8.79 -4.77 11.13
C PRO A 38 8.90 -3.43 11.86
N TYR A 39 9.79 -3.32 12.86
CA TYR A 39 9.95 -2.09 13.63
C TYR A 39 10.70 -1.02 12.82
N LEU A 40 11.84 -1.39 12.24
CA LEU A 40 12.63 -0.54 11.36
C LEU A 40 11.82 -0.15 10.13
N ASN A 41 11.15 -1.12 9.52
CA ASN A 41 10.31 -0.89 8.36
C ASN A 41 9.17 0.09 8.68
N GLY A 42 8.38 -0.16 9.73
CA GLY A 42 7.31 0.74 10.14
C GLY A 42 7.79 2.16 10.48
N LYS A 43 8.98 2.30 11.09
CA LYS A 43 9.57 3.61 11.39
C LYS A 43 9.94 4.36 10.11
N LEU A 44 10.64 3.72 9.18
CA LEU A 44 11.02 4.34 7.90
C LEU A 44 9.79 4.63 7.02
N PHE A 45 8.82 3.72 7.03
CA PHE A 45 7.54 3.88 6.37
C PHE A 45 6.80 5.14 6.88
N SER A 46 6.71 5.33 8.19
CA SER A 46 6.07 6.53 8.76
C SER A 46 6.74 7.83 8.33
N VAL A 47 8.08 7.85 8.25
CA VAL A 47 8.84 9.01 7.78
C VAL A 47 8.56 9.27 6.30
N ALA A 48 8.50 8.22 5.48
CA ALA A 48 8.20 8.34 4.05
C ALA A 48 6.77 8.82 3.78
N VAL A 49 5.77 8.30 4.51
CA VAL A 49 4.37 8.77 4.43
C VAL A 49 4.28 10.25 4.79
N ASN A 50 4.86 10.65 5.92
CA ASN A 50 4.86 12.04 6.35
C ASN A 50 5.54 12.96 5.32
N ALA A 51 6.67 12.52 4.74
CA ALA A 51 7.36 13.28 3.70
C ALA A 51 6.50 13.47 2.45
N VAL A 52 5.80 12.42 1.99
CA VAL A 52 4.92 12.52 0.81
C VAL A 52 3.71 13.40 1.08
N GLN A 53 3.03 13.17 2.21
CA GLN A 53 1.84 13.93 2.59
C GLN A 53 2.14 15.40 2.90
N SER A 54 3.36 15.74 3.36
CA SER A 54 3.79 17.14 3.56
C SER A 54 3.83 17.97 2.27
N GLN A 55 3.81 17.32 1.11
CA GLN A 55 3.84 17.98 -0.21
C GLN A 55 2.46 18.08 -0.86
N ASP A 56 1.37 17.84 -0.11
CA ASP A 56 -0.02 17.77 -0.61
C ASP A 56 -0.26 16.65 -1.64
N VAL A 57 0.48 15.53 -1.51
CA VAL A 57 0.27 14.32 -2.31
C VAL A 57 -0.17 13.20 -1.39
N ILE A 58 -1.21 12.46 -1.77
CA ILE A 58 -1.69 11.33 -0.97
C ILE A 58 -0.71 10.16 -1.14
N ALA A 59 -0.08 9.74 -0.04
CA ALA A 59 0.68 8.50 0.00
C ALA A 59 -0.26 7.29 0.03
N ILE A 60 -0.07 6.36 -0.88
CA ILE A 60 -0.80 5.08 -0.92
C ILE A 60 0.17 3.98 -0.49
N GLU A 61 -0.04 3.48 0.73
CA GLU A 61 0.60 2.26 1.24
C GLU A 61 0.31 1.09 0.30
N LYS A 62 1.34 0.27 0.03
CA LYS A 62 1.17 -0.99 -0.69
C LYS A 62 2.19 -2.03 -0.25
N ARG A 63 1.92 -3.34 -0.27
CA ARG A 63 0.63 -3.99 -0.48
C ARG A 63 0.14 -4.56 0.84
N PHE A 64 -0.97 -4.04 1.34
CA PHE A 64 -1.66 -4.63 2.48
C PHE A 64 -1.98 -6.12 2.28
N LEU A 65 -1.68 -6.94 3.30
CA LEU A 65 -1.86 -8.38 3.24
C LEU A 65 -3.33 -8.74 2.99
N GLY A 66 -3.61 -9.56 1.98
CA GLY A 66 -4.97 -10.06 1.73
C GLY A 66 -5.96 -9.00 1.22
N CYS A 67 -5.63 -8.32 0.12
CA CYS A 67 -6.38 -7.23 -0.55
C CYS A 67 -7.87 -7.49 -0.89
N GLN A 68 -8.42 -8.67 -0.57
CA GLN A 68 -9.82 -9.05 -0.78
C GLN A 68 -10.44 -9.81 0.40
N ASN A 69 -9.73 -9.92 1.53
CA ASN A 69 -10.24 -10.63 2.68
C ASN A 69 -11.05 -9.67 3.56
N ASN A 70 -12.35 -9.96 3.73
CA ASN A 70 -13.25 -9.19 4.59
C ASN A 70 -12.70 -9.04 6.03
N HIS A 71 -12.11 -10.11 6.57
CA HIS A 71 -11.53 -10.08 7.91
C HIS A 71 -10.33 -9.14 7.98
N THR A 72 -9.47 -9.15 6.97
CA THR A 72 -8.26 -8.32 6.96
C THR A 72 -8.59 -6.85 6.69
N LEU A 73 -9.51 -6.56 5.76
CA LEU A 73 -9.88 -5.19 5.40
C LEU A 73 -10.84 -4.55 6.42
N ASN A 74 -11.93 -5.21 6.77
CA ASN A 74 -12.94 -4.61 7.66
C ASN A 74 -12.67 -4.92 9.13
N GLY A 75 -12.14 -6.10 9.46
CA GLY A 75 -11.74 -6.45 10.83
C GLY A 75 -10.46 -5.72 11.23
N LEU A 76 -9.33 -6.08 10.61
CA LEU A 76 -8.03 -5.55 11.03
C LEU A 76 -7.84 -4.08 10.65
N LEU A 77 -7.92 -3.73 9.35
CA LEU A 77 -7.54 -2.39 8.89
C LEU A 77 -8.51 -1.28 9.35
N LYS A 78 -9.80 -1.46 9.11
CA LYS A 78 -10.80 -0.41 9.43
C LYS A 78 -11.25 -0.41 10.88
N THR A 79 -11.38 -1.59 11.51
CA THR A 79 -11.90 -1.67 12.89
C THR A 79 -10.77 -1.63 13.91
N GLU A 80 -9.80 -2.54 13.85
CA GLU A 80 -8.74 -2.62 14.88
C GLU A 80 -7.69 -1.50 14.75
N LEU A 81 -7.19 -1.27 13.53
CA LEU A 81 -6.23 -0.20 13.26
C LEU A 81 -6.88 1.18 13.05
N GLY A 82 -8.21 1.23 12.93
CA GLY A 82 -8.97 2.48 12.84
C GLY A 82 -8.67 3.32 11.60
N PHE A 83 -8.25 2.71 10.48
CA PHE A 83 -7.83 3.45 9.29
C PHE A 83 -8.98 4.27 8.68
N PRO A 84 -8.88 5.62 8.66
CA PRO A 84 -9.95 6.50 8.18
C PRO A 84 -9.90 6.76 6.67
N GLY A 85 -8.83 6.33 6.00
CA GLY A 85 -8.62 6.56 4.58
C GLY A 85 -9.40 5.61 3.68
N TYR A 86 -9.11 5.67 2.38
CA TYR A 86 -9.72 4.80 1.38
C TYR A 86 -8.78 3.64 1.02
N VAL A 87 -9.37 2.53 0.57
CA VAL A 87 -8.64 1.35 0.09
C VAL A 87 -8.87 1.22 -1.41
N VAL A 88 -7.80 1.02 -2.18
CA VAL A 88 -7.86 0.83 -3.64
C VAL A 88 -7.27 -0.54 -3.98
N PRO A 89 -7.87 -1.29 -4.91
CA PRO A 89 -7.26 -2.50 -5.43
C PRO A 89 -5.96 -2.19 -6.20
N ASP A 90 -5.03 -3.14 -6.20
CA ASP A 90 -3.93 -3.16 -7.17
C ASP A 90 -4.50 -3.31 -8.61
N PHE A 91 -3.66 -3.15 -9.62
CA PHE A 91 -4.10 -3.20 -11.01
C PHE A 91 -4.68 -4.57 -11.36
N SER A 92 -5.92 -4.57 -11.86
CA SER A 92 -6.63 -5.76 -12.35
C SER A 92 -6.82 -6.88 -11.32
N VAL A 93 -6.74 -6.59 -10.02
CA VAL A 93 -6.96 -7.58 -8.97
C VAL A 93 -8.33 -7.48 -8.31
N VAL A 94 -9.32 -6.81 -8.89
CA VAL A 94 -10.70 -6.80 -8.33
C VAL A 94 -11.40 -8.09 -8.76
N THR A 95 -11.73 -8.94 -7.79
CA THR A 95 -12.55 -10.13 -7.99
C THR A 95 -13.76 -10.02 -7.07
N ASN A 96 -14.95 -10.18 -7.64
CA ASN A 96 -16.19 -10.29 -6.89
C ASN A 96 -16.80 -11.66 -7.22
N ASN A 97 -17.68 -12.16 -6.36
CA ASN A 97 -18.38 -13.41 -6.63
C ASN A 97 -19.45 -13.27 -7.75
N THR A 98 -19.43 -12.16 -8.50
CA THR A 98 -20.47 -11.77 -9.48
C THR A 98 -19.94 -11.36 -10.85
N ARG A 99 -18.63 -11.47 -11.13
CA ARG A 99 -18.07 -11.19 -12.47
C ARG A 99 -17.04 -12.24 -12.85
N ARG A 100 -17.50 -13.20 -13.66
CA ARG A 100 -16.67 -14.05 -14.51
C ARG A 100 -16.31 -13.38 -15.85
N ASP A 101 -16.55 -12.08 -16.01
CA ASP A 101 -16.62 -11.45 -17.35
C ASP A 101 -15.76 -10.18 -17.50
N ALA A 102 -14.61 -10.10 -16.83
CA ALA A 102 -13.59 -9.10 -17.16
C ALA A 102 -12.49 -9.79 -17.99
N GLY A 103 -12.80 -10.01 -19.27
CA GLY A 103 -11.84 -10.47 -20.26
C GLY A 103 -10.73 -9.45 -20.49
N TRP A 104 -9.53 -9.99 -20.74
CA TRP A 104 -8.61 -9.47 -21.74
C TRP A 104 -8.78 -10.33 -22.99
#